data_AF-A0A1V3KI32-F1
#
_entry.id   AF-A0A1V3KI32-F1
#
_cell.length_a   1.000
_cell.length_b   1.000
_cell.length_c   1.000
_cell.angle_alpha   90.00
_cell.angle_beta   90.00
_cell.angle_gamma   90.00
#
_symmetry.space_group_name_H-M   'P 1'
#
loop_
_entity.id
_entity.type
_entity.pdbx_description
1 polymer ?
#
loop_
_entity_poly.entity_id
_entity_poly.type
_entity_poly.pdbx_seq_one_letter_code
_entity_poly.pdbx_strand_id
1 'polypeptide(L)'
;MDLSITHFITSFSRERISVYQNYIRSSEPNLLPVDISLKALKLYLWNIQISSALFEVINLYEVTLRNKIFAVVNSQFQDSINDNHFKRRLSPFFRGKLNELGSSITAPMIVSRLNFAFWTEVLNKHFNYLGSVDASGNPLYPRLYNFNRDLFSINRTLTREDYNKLTQKLIKINDEVNDLRNRICHHEPIFKSNLRVIYIKMLFVLKYLDANVYKLAKEIERVNALLKKFEDEIAY
;
A
#
# COMPACT_ATOMS: atom_id res chain seq x y z
N MET A 1 17.59 -11.81 27.46
CA MET A 1 17.20 -10.45 27.86
C MET A 1 16.10 -10.64 28.88
N ASP A 2 16.44 -10.63 30.18
CA ASP A 2 15.48 -10.73 31.28
C ASP A 2 14.74 -9.41 31.44
N LEU A 3 13.88 -9.13 30.47
CA LEU A 3 12.84 -8.13 30.62
C LEU A 3 11.83 -8.71 31.62
N SER A 4 11.84 -8.19 32.84
CA SER A 4 10.70 -8.37 33.76
C SER A 4 9.43 -7.98 33.00
N ILE A 5 8.63 -8.97 32.62
CA ILE A 5 7.36 -8.80 31.88
C ILE A 5 6.51 -7.74 32.59
N THR A 6 6.57 -7.73 33.93
CA THR A 6 5.89 -6.79 34.81
C THR A 6 6.29 -5.34 34.55
N HIS A 7 7.59 -5.05 34.38
CA HIS A 7 8.07 -3.70 34.06
C HIS A 7 7.75 -3.29 32.61
N PHE A 8 7.77 -4.25 31.68
CA PHE A 8 7.43 -3.97 30.28
C PHE A 8 5.95 -3.61 30.11
N ILE A 9 5.05 -4.28 30.82
CA ILE A 9 3.60 -4.01 30.81
C ILE A 9 3.27 -2.64 31.43
N THR A 10 4.02 -2.18 32.43
CA THR A 10 3.75 -0.89 33.09
C THR A 10 4.24 0.31 32.28
N SER A 11 5.26 0.15 31.41
CA SER A 11 5.79 1.24 30.57
C SER A 11 5.06 1.42 29.22
N PHE A 12 4.31 0.43 28.75
CA PHE A 12 3.47 0.55 27.54
C PHE A 12 2.00 0.83 27.91
N SER A 13 1.27 1.52 27.02
CA SER A 13 -0.19 1.68 27.17
C SER A 13 -0.85 0.31 27.31
N ARG A 14 -1.60 0.13 28.42
CA ARG A 14 -2.33 -1.12 28.73
C ARG A 14 -3.26 -1.50 27.59
N GLU A 15 -3.85 -0.49 26.96
CA GLU A 15 -4.76 -0.62 25.82
C GLU A 15 -4.06 -1.27 24.62
N ARG A 16 -2.81 -0.87 24.31
CA ARG A 16 -2.06 -1.48 23.20
C ARG A 16 -1.76 -2.96 23.42
N ILE A 17 -1.25 -3.34 24.59
CA ILE A 17 -0.87 -4.73 24.85
C ILE A 17 -2.11 -5.64 25.01
N SER A 18 -3.23 -5.08 25.48
CA SER A 18 -4.48 -5.83 25.68
C SER A 18 -4.98 -6.52 24.41
N VAL A 19 -4.79 -5.90 23.23
CA VAL A 19 -5.21 -6.48 21.95
C VAL A 19 -4.48 -7.79 21.66
N TYR A 20 -3.20 -7.85 22.01
CA TYR A 20 -2.35 -9.03 21.86
C TYR A 20 -2.72 -10.10 22.89
N GLN A 21 -2.89 -9.72 24.16
CA GLN A 21 -3.30 -10.63 25.23
C GLN A 21 -4.67 -11.25 24.96
N ASN A 22 -5.63 -10.45 24.50
CA ASN A 22 -6.97 -10.92 24.15
C ASN A 22 -6.94 -11.91 22.98
N TYR A 23 -6.10 -11.65 21.97
CA TYR A 23 -5.89 -12.59 20.88
C TYR A 23 -5.34 -13.93 21.39
N ILE A 24 -4.25 -13.92 22.15
CA ILE A 24 -3.66 -15.15 22.71
C ILE A 24 -4.66 -15.89 23.60
N ARG A 25 -5.38 -15.19 24.48
CA ARG A 25 -6.39 -15.81 25.35
C ARG A 25 -7.51 -16.46 24.54
N SER A 26 -7.91 -15.87 23.41
CA SER A 26 -8.93 -16.44 22.53
C SER A 26 -8.43 -17.65 21.73
N SER A 27 -7.15 -17.65 21.36
CA SER A 27 -6.53 -18.74 20.57
C SER A 27 -6.12 -19.92 21.45
N GLU A 28 -5.73 -19.67 22.71
CA GLU A 28 -5.19 -20.66 23.64
C GLU A 28 -5.78 -20.44 25.05
N PRO A 29 -7.03 -20.86 25.30
CA PRO A 29 -7.77 -20.50 26.52
C PRO A 29 -7.22 -21.13 27.80
N ASN A 30 -6.40 -22.17 27.70
CA ASN A 30 -5.85 -22.91 28.83
C ASN A 30 -4.48 -22.41 29.29
N LEU A 31 -3.90 -21.40 28.63
CA LEU A 31 -2.61 -20.83 29.03
C LEU A 31 -2.70 -20.11 30.37
N LEU A 32 -1.65 -20.25 31.19
CA LEU A 32 -1.53 -19.49 32.42
C LEU A 32 -1.37 -17.98 32.11
N PRO A 33 -1.82 -17.08 33.00
CA PRO A 33 -1.73 -15.63 32.76
C PRO A 33 -0.32 -15.11 32.47
N VAL A 34 0.71 -15.73 33.06
CA VAL A 34 2.12 -15.38 32.82
C VAL A 34 2.55 -15.74 31.40
N ASP A 35 2.13 -16.90 30.88
CA ASP A 35 2.45 -17.36 29.53
C ASP A 35 1.70 -16.55 28.47
N ILE A 36 0.44 -16.17 28.74
CA ILE A 36 -0.32 -15.23 27.89
C ILE A 36 0.44 -13.92 27.75
N SER A 37 0.98 -13.40 28.85
CA SER A 37 1.73 -12.13 28.86
C SER A 37 3.04 -12.24 28.07
N LEU A 38 3.75 -13.37 28.19
CA LEU A 38 4.95 -13.66 27.40
C LEU A 38 4.66 -13.79 25.91
N LYS A 39 3.67 -14.59 25.51
CA LYS A 39 3.28 -14.76 24.10
C LYS A 39 2.77 -13.44 23.51
N ALA A 40 1.99 -12.66 24.24
CA ALA A 40 1.53 -11.34 23.80
C ALA A 40 2.70 -10.38 23.55
N LEU A 41 3.72 -10.38 24.42
CA LEU A 41 4.94 -9.60 24.21
C LEU A 41 5.71 -10.05 22.97
N LYS A 42 5.89 -11.36 22.78
CA LYS A 42 6.52 -11.91 21.57
C LYS A 42 5.78 -11.50 20.31
N LEU A 43 4.44 -11.58 20.32
CA LEU A 43 3.60 -11.16 19.19
C LEU A 43 3.68 -9.65 18.94
N TYR A 44 3.74 -8.84 19.99
CA TYR A 44 3.92 -7.40 19.87
C TYR A 44 5.25 -7.04 19.20
N LEU A 45 6.35 -7.63 19.67
CA LEU A 45 7.69 -7.44 19.09
C LEU A 45 7.76 -7.96 17.66
N TRP A 46 7.12 -9.09 17.38
CA TRP A 46 6.97 -9.59 16.02
C TRP A 46 6.22 -8.61 15.13
N ASN A 47 5.10 -8.05 15.60
CA ASN A 47 4.30 -7.06 14.86
C ASN A 47 5.14 -5.85 14.46
N ILE A 48 6.02 -5.36 15.33
CA ILE A 48 6.99 -4.30 15.01
C ILE A 48 7.95 -4.75 13.91
N GLN A 49 8.53 -5.95 14.03
CA GLN A 49 9.50 -6.48 13.07
C GLN A 49 8.87 -6.67 11.68
N ILE A 50 7.70 -7.31 11.59
CA ILE A 50 7.02 -7.54 10.32
C ILE A 50 6.52 -6.23 9.70
N SER A 51 6.08 -5.27 10.54
CA SER A 51 5.71 -3.93 10.11
C SER A 51 6.87 -3.20 9.43
N SER A 52 8.06 -3.26 10.04
CA SER A 52 9.28 -2.68 9.47
C SER A 52 9.67 -3.35 8.15
N ALA A 53 9.63 -4.69 8.08
CA ALA A 53 9.96 -5.43 6.87
C ALA A 53 8.96 -5.17 5.72
N LEU A 54 7.67 -5.06 6.03
CA LEU A 54 6.65 -4.72 5.03
C LEU A 54 6.84 -3.29 4.50
N PHE A 55 7.27 -2.35 5.35
CA PHE A 55 7.51 -0.97 4.92
C PHE A 55 8.63 -0.85 3.88
N GLU A 56 9.63 -1.74 3.91
CA GLU A 56 10.68 -1.79 2.88
C GLU A 56 10.07 -2.06 1.49
N VAL A 57 9.18 -3.05 1.40
CA VAL A 57 8.49 -3.43 0.16
C VAL A 57 7.46 -2.37 -0.25
N ILE A 58 6.71 -1.83 0.71
CA ILE A 58 5.73 -0.76 0.46
C ILE A 58 6.42 0.49 -0.10
N ASN A 59 7.61 0.85 0.41
CA ASN A 59 8.36 1.98 -0.11
C ASN A 59 8.76 1.79 -1.59
N LEU A 60 9.27 0.61 -1.95
CA LEU A 60 9.57 0.28 -3.35
C LEU A 60 8.30 0.30 -4.22
N TYR A 61 7.19 -0.24 -3.71
CA TYR A 61 5.89 -0.23 -4.37
C TYR A 61 5.40 1.20 -4.65
N GLU A 62 5.33 2.04 -3.61
CA GLU A 62 4.80 3.40 -3.68
C GLU A 62 5.62 4.26 -4.64
N VAL A 63 6.94 4.23 -4.52
CA VAL A 63 7.84 5.02 -5.38
C VAL A 63 7.75 4.57 -6.84
N THR A 64 7.69 3.26 -7.10
CA THR A 64 7.56 2.74 -8.46
C THR A 64 6.21 3.11 -9.06
N LEU A 65 5.12 2.93 -8.31
CA LEU A 65 3.77 3.24 -8.75
C LEU A 65 3.61 4.72 -9.08
N ARG A 66 4.01 5.61 -8.17
CA ARG A 66 3.89 7.06 -8.40
C ARG A 66 4.69 7.52 -9.62
N ASN A 67 5.89 6.95 -9.82
CA ASN A 67 6.72 7.31 -10.96
C ASN A 67 6.08 6.85 -12.28
N LYS A 68 5.48 5.66 -12.32
CA LYS A 68 4.73 5.16 -13.50
C LYS A 68 3.51 6.02 -13.79
N ILE A 69 2.70 6.33 -12.78
CA ILE A 69 1.54 7.22 -12.94
C ILE A 69 1.99 8.60 -13.45
N PHE A 70 3.02 9.17 -12.83
CA PHE A 70 3.53 10.49 -13.20
C PHE A 70 4.08 10.52 -14.63
N ALA A 71 4.79 9.48 -15.08
CA ALA A 71 5.26 9.39 -16.45
C ALA A 71 4.11 9.45 -17.47
N VAL A 72 3.02 8.73 -17.20
CA VAL A 72 1.82 8.78 -18.07
C VAL A 72 1.20 10.18 -18.01
N VAL A 73 0.99 10.75 -16.82
CA VAL A 73 0.44 12.12 -16.67
C VAL A 73 1.27 13.13 -17.46
N ASN A 74 2.60 13.10 -17.31
CA ASN A 74 3.51 14.02 -17.98
C ASN A 74 3.50 13.89 -19.51
N SER A 75 3.20 12.70 -20.02
CA SER A 75 3.08 12.47 -21.47
C SER A 75 1.73 12.92 -22.07
N GLN A 76 0.67 12.98 -21.25
CA GLN A 76 -0.71 13.19 -21.73
C GLN A 76 -1.29 14.58 -21.41
N PHE A 77 -0.64 15.34 -20.52
CA PHE A 77 -1.06 16.67 -20.10
C PHE A 77 0.06 17.68 -20.37
N GLN A 78 -0.29 18.83 -20.96
CA GLN A 78 0.69 19.83 -21.40
C GLN A 78 1.48 20.42 -20.23
N ASP A 79 0.80 20.69 -19.11
CA ASP A 79 1.42 21.19 -17.88
C ASP A 79 1.43 20.10 -16.77
N SER A 80 1.52 18.83 -17.17
CA SER A 80 1.62 17.69 -16.26
C SER A 80 0.52 17.72 -15.17
N ILE A 81 0.88 17.52 -13.90
CA ILE A 81 -0.03 17.60 -12.74
C ILE A 81 -0.60 19.01 -12.48
N ASN A 82 -0.03 20.06 -13.08
CA ASN A 82 -0.54 21.42 -12.96
C ASN A 82 -1.66 21.74 -13.94
N ASP A 83 -1.83 20.90 -14.98
CA ASP A 83 -2.85 21.05 -16.00
C ASP A 83 -4.27 21.16 -15.41
N ASN A 84 -5.05 22.11 -15.94
CA ASN A 84 -6.40 22.39 -15.46
C ASN A 84 -7.36 21.21 -15.66
N HIS A 85 -7.26 20.49 -16.77
CA HIS A 85 -8.10 19.30 -17.02
C HIS A 85 -7.71 18.14 -16.09
N PHE A 86 -6.42 18.02 -15.76
CA PHE A 86 -5.97 17.07 -14.75
C PHE A 86 -6.60 17.42 -13.38
N LYS A 87 -6.37 18.63 -12.89
CA LYS A 87 -6.86 19.11 -11.59
C LYS A 87 -8.38 19.03 -11.43
N ARG A 88 -9.15 19.27 -12.49
CA ARG A 88 -10.63 19.23 -12.48
C ARG A 88 -11.21 17.86 -12.12
N ARG A 89 -10.47 16.77 -12.35
CA ARG A 89 -10.92 15.39 -12.03
C ARG A 89 -10.60 14.98 -10.59
N LEU A 90 -9.68 15.66 -9.93
CA LEU A 90 -9.35 15.44 -8.53
C LEU A 90 -10.42 16.02 -7.60
N SER A 91 -10.54 15.48 -6.39
CA SER A 91 -11.37 16.03 -5.32
C SER A 91 -10.91 17.42 -4.91
N PRO A 92 -11.80 18.23 -4.30
CA PRO A 92 -11.44 19.55 -3.80
C PRO A 92 -10.23 19.54 -2.85
N PHE A 93 -10.11 18.51 -2.01
CA PHE A 93 -9.01 18.35 -1.07
C PHE A 93 -7.65 18.26 -1.77
N PHE A 94 -7.48 17.29 -2.68
CA PHE A 94 -6.20 17.09 -3.37
C PHE A 94 -5.92 18.17 -4.42
N ARG A 95 -6.96 18.76 -5.01
CA ARG A 95 -6.82 19.95 -5.86
C ARG A 95 -6.27 21.14 -5.07
N GLY A 96 -6.80 21.39 -3.87
CA GLY A 96 -6.29 22.43 -2.96
C GLY A 96 -4.82 22.21 -2.63
N LYS A 97 -4.48 20.97 -2.22
CA LYS A 97 -3.10 20.58 -1.92
C LYS A 97 -2.14 20.76 -3.10
N LEU A 98 -2.56 20.43 -4.33
CA LEU A 98 -1.75 20.70 -5.51
C LEU A 98 -1.57 22.18 -5.79
N ASN A 99 -2.61 22.99 -5.61
CA ASN A 99 -2.53 24.43 -5.82
C ASN A 99 -1.60 25.11 -4.81
N GLU A 100 -1.56 24.64 -3.55
CA GLU A 100 -0.59 25.10 -2.54
C GLU A 100 0.86 24.78 -2.95
N LEU A 101 1.10 23.61 -3.55
CA LEU A 101 2.43 23.17 -3.98
C LEU A 101 2.87 23.80 -5.31
N GLY A 102 1.94 24.10 -6.22
CA GLY A 102 2.20 24.49 -7.60
C GLY A 102 2.85 25.86 -7.81
N SER A 103 3.00 26.66 -6.75
CA SER A 103 3.48 28.05 -6.85
C SER A 103 5.00 28.21 -6.75
N SER A 104 5.78 27.17 -6.41
CA SER A 104 7.20 27.36 -6.05
C SER A 104 8.17 26.20 -6.36
N ILE A 105 7.71 25.10 -6.96
CA ILE A 105 8.53 23.89 -7.16
C ILE A 105 8.24 23.17 -8.48
N THR A 106 9.25 22.46 -9.02
CA THR A 106 9.12 21.70 -10.26
C THR A 106 8.21 20.48 -10.09
N ALA A 107 7.59 19.99 -11.17
CA ALA A 107 6.68 18.84 -11.13
C ALA A 107 7.29 17.57 -10.48
N PRO A 108 8.57 17.20 -10.72
CA PRO A 108 9.22 16.09 -10.00
C PRO A 108 9.34 16.31 -8.49
N MET A 109 9.56 17.55 -8.04
CA MET A 109 9.61 17.88 -6.62
C MET A 109 8.23 17.77 -5.97
N ILE A 110 7.17 18.16 -6.68
CA ILE A 110 5.79 17.97 -6.22
C ILE A 110 5.49 16.47 -6.04
N VAL A 111 5.89 15.63 -7.00
CA VAL A 111 5.66 14.17 -6.96
C VAL A 111 6.22 13.55 -5.69
N SER A 112 7.41 13.97 -5.26
CA SER A 112 8.04 13.48 -4.03
C SER A 112 7.32 13.90 -2.73
N ARG A 113 6.53 14.99 -2.77
CA ARG A 113 5.82 15.57 -1.62
C ARG A 113 4.38 15.07 -1.49
N LEU A 114 3.86 14.39 -2.51
CA LEU A 114 2.52 13.80 -2.50
C LEU A 114 2.57 12.41 -1.88
N ASN A 115 1.61 12.15 -0.98
CA ASN A 115 1.51 10.90 -0.25
C ASN A 115 0.83 9.82 -1.09
N PHE A 116 0.95 8.56 -0.66
CA PHE A 116 0.29 7.39 -1.25
C PHE A 116 -1.18 7.66 -1.66
N ALA A 117 -1.97 8.27 -0.77
CA ALA A 117 -3.40 8.51 -0.99
C ALA A 117 -3.69 9.41 -2.21
N PHE A 118 -2.81 10.36 -2.54
CA PHE A 118 -2.93 11.15 -3.76
C PHE A 118 -2.83 10.26 -5.01
N TRP A 119 -1.87 9.35 -5.06
CA TRP A 119 -1.67 8.46 -6.20
C TRP A 119 -2.80 7.44 -6.34
N THR A 120 -3.37 6.99 -5.22
CA THR A 120 -4.64 6.23 -5.19
C THR A 120 -5.78 7.00 -5.85
N GLU A 121 -5.92 8.29 -5.55
CA GLU A 121 -6.95 9.12 -6.20
C GLU A 121 -6.70 9.24 -7.71
N VAL A 122 -5.46 9.50 -8.13
CA VAL A 122 -5.14 9.64 -9.55
C VAL A 122 -5.50 8.36 -10.33
N LEU A 123 -5.14 7.18 -9.81
CA LEU A 123 -5.54 5.90 -10.41
C LEU A 123 -7.06 5.81 -10.58
N ASN A 124 -7.80 6.12 -9.52
CA ASN A 124 -9.25 6.02 -9.52
C ASN A 124 -9.94 7.05 -10.43
N LYS A 125 -9.44 8.28 -10.51
CA LYS A 125 -10.10 9.38 -11.26
C LYS A 125 -9.69 9.45 -12.73
N HIS A 126 -8.47 9.00 -13.06
CA HIS A 126 -7.91 9.15 -14.40
C HIS A 126 -7.76 7.85 -15.17
N PHE A 127 -7.58 6.70 -14.51
CA PHE A 127 -7.31 5.42 -15.16
C PHE A 127 -8.48 4.43 -15.06
N ASN A 128 -9.34 4.55 -14.04
CA ASN A 128 -10.44 3.62 -13.81
C ASN A 128 -11.74 4.04 -14.49
N TYR A 129 -12.30 3.19 -15.35
CA TYR A 129 -13.64 3.38 -15.90
C TYR A 129 -14.66 2.55 -15.13
N LEU A 130 -15.63 3.24 -14.50
CA LEU A 130 -16.68 2.62 -13.70
C LEU A 130 -18.02 2.52 -14.43
N GLY A 131 -18.02 2.58 -15.77
CA GLY A 131 -19.25 2.46 -16.55
C GLY A 131 -20.07 3.75 -16.69
N SER A 132 -19.48 4.91 -16.43
CA SER A 132 -20.16 6.21 -16.61
C SER A 132 -20.53 6.45 -18.07
N VAL A 133 -21.77 6.85 -18.34
CA VAL A 133 -22.27 7.17 -19.68
C VAL A 133 -22.83 8.59 -19.76
N ASP A 134 -22.89 9.15 -20.96
CA ASP A 134 -23.59 10.42 -21.21
C ASP A 134 -25.11 10.22 -21.31
N ALA A 135 -25.84 11.32 -21.54
CA ALA A 135 -27.30 11.30 -21.67
C ALA A 135 -27.80 10.45 -22.87
N SER A 136 -26.93 10.14 -23.82
CA SER A 136 -27.21 9.31 -24.99
C SER A 136 -26.75 7.86 -24.83
N GLY A 137 -26.20 7.49 -23.66
CA GLY A 137 -25.70 6.14 -23.37
C GLY A 137 -24.28 5.87 -23.87
N ASN A 138 -23.55 6.87 -24.38
CA ASN A 138 -22.17 6.67 -24.82
C ASN A 138 -21.21 6.63 -23.62
N PRO A 139 -20.21 5.73 -23.62
CA PRO A 139 -19.19 5.67 -22.58
C PRO A 139 -18.40 6.97 -22.38
N LEU A 140 -18.40 7.48 -21.15
CA LEU A 140 -17.57 8.61 -20.72
C LEU A 140 -16.27 8.11 -20.08
N TYR A 141 -15.31 7.76 -20.92
CA TYR A 141 -14.01 7.29 -20.44
C TYR A 141 -13.21 8.39 -19.73
N PRO A 142 -12.49 8.05 -18.66
CA PRO A 142 -11.40 8.88 -18.16
C PRO A 142 -10.32 9.13 -19.21
N ARG A 143 -9.69 10.30 -19.15
CA ARG A 143 -8.68 10.70 -20.15
C ARG A 143 -7.48 9.75 -20.22
N LEU A 144 -7.04 9.20 -19.08
CA LEU A 144 -5.93 8.24 -19.05
C LEU A 144 -6.35 6.78 -19.23
N TYR A 145 -7.65 6.49 -19.37
CA TYR A 145 -8.15 5.12 -19.57
C TYR A 145 -7.54 4.45 -20.80
N ASN A 146 -7.39 5.19 -21.90
CA ASN A 146 -6.79 4.69 -23.14
C ASN A 146 -5.27 4.49 -23.05
N PHE A 147 -4.64 4.94 -21.96
CA PHE A 147 -3.20 4.91 -21.73
C PHE A 147 -2.83 3.95 -20.58
N ASN A 148 -3.76 3.07 -20.16
CA ASN A 148 -3.53 2.04 -19.15
C ASN A 148 -2.31 1.15 -19.47
N ARG A 149 -2.01 0.93 -20.76
CA ARG A 149 -0.82 0.18 -21.19
C ARG A 149 0.49 0.78 -20.70
N ASP A 150 0.56 2.11 -20.61
CA ASP A 150 1.80 2.84 -20.35
C ASP A 150 2.15 2.83 -18.84
N LEU A 151 1.25 2.33 -17.99
CA LEU A 151 1.55 2.02 -16.59
C LEU A 151 2.47 0.80 -16.44
N PHE A 152 2.50 -0.11 -17.43
CA PHE A 152 3.09 -1.43 -17.28
C PHE A 152 4.28 -1.65 -18.22
N SER A 153 5.30 -2.35 -17.73
CA SER A 153 6.48 -2.75 -18.49
C SER A 153 6.35 -4.21 -18.94
N ILE A 154 5.46 -4.47 -19.91
CA ILE A 154 5.10 -5.82 -20.37
C ILE A 154 5.66 -6.08 -21.78
N ASN A 155 6.56 -7.05 -21.91
CA ASN A 155 7.17 -7.45 -23.18
C ASN A 155 6.33 -8.46 -23.98
N ARG A 156 5.01 -8.26 -24.02
CA ARG A 156 4.09 -9.03 -24.87
C ARG A 156 2.87 -8.20 -25.25
N THR A 157 2.30 -8.51 -26.40
CA THR A 157 1.08 -7.85 -26.88
C THR A 157 -0.11 -8.29 -26.04
N LEU A 158 -0.78 -7.32 -25.41
CA LEU A 158 -2.04 -7.49 -24.70
C LEU A 158 -3.11 -6.61 -25.35
N THR A 159 -4.38 -7.01 -25.24
CA THR A 159 -5.48 -6.18 -25.71
C THR A 159 -5.69 -4.98 -24.79
N ARG A 160 -6.40 -3.95 -25.26
CA ARG A 160 -6.84 -2.83 -24.40
C ARG A 160 -7.62 -3.33 -23.19
N GLU A 161 -8.49 -4.32 -23.38
CA GLU A 161 -9.30 -4.88 -22.31
C GLU A 161 -8.48 -5.61 -21.24
N ASP A 162 -7.41 -6.29 -21.65
CA ASP A 162 -6.47 -6.90 -20.70
C ASP A 162 -5.76 -5.85 -19.82
N TYR A 163 -5.33 -4.73 -20.42
CA TYR A 163 -4.75 -3.62 -19.66
C TYR A 163 -5.75 -2.96 -18.72
N ASN A 164 -7.02 -2.86 -19.11
CA ASN A 164 -8.08 -2.35 -18.25
C ASN A 164 -8.32 -3.25 -17.05
N LYS A 165 -8.42 -4.57 -17.27
CA LYS A 165 -8.53 -5.57 -16.20
C LYS A 165 -7.32 -5.54 -15.28
N LEU A 166 -6.11 -5.40 -15.84
CA LEU A 166 -4.88 -5.29 -15.04
C LEU A 166 -4.87 -4.01 -14.19
N THR A 167 -5.34 -2.90 -14.73
CA THR A 167 -5.46 -1.61 -14.02
C THR A 167 -6.50 -1.69 -12.89
N GLN A 168 -7.66 -2.31 -13.13
CA GLN A 168 -8.65 -2.54 -12.07
C GLN A 168 -8.09 -3.44 -10.96
N LYS A 169 -7.32 -4.48 -11.31
CA LYS A 169 -6.63 -5.33 -10.34
C LYS A 169 -5.56 -4.55 -9.56
N LEU A 170 -4.79 -3.70 -10.24
CA LEU A 170 -3.82 -2.80 -9.62
C LEU A 170 -4.50 -1.91 -8.59
N ILE A 171 -5.62 -1.27 -8.93
CA ILE A 171 -6.37 -0.38 -8.03
C ILE A 171 -6.83 -1.12 -6.77
N LYS A 172 -7.45 -2.29 -6.92
CA LYS A 172 -7.88 -3.12 -5.77
C LYS A 172 -6.72 -3.49 -4.85
N ILE A 173 -5.59 -3.91 -5.44
CA ILE A 173 -4.38 -4.22 -4.67
C ILE A 173 -3.84 -2.97 -3.97
N ASN A 174 -3.82 -1.83 -4.67
CA ASN A 174 -3.34 -0.56 -4.14
C ASN A 174 -4.16 -0.10 -2.92
N ASP A 175 -5.48 -0.32 -2.93
CA ASP A 175 -6.34 -0.01 -1.78
C ASP A 175 -6.02 -0.90 -0.56
N GLU A 176 -5.80 -2.21 -0.77
CA GLU A 176 -5.36 -3.13 0.29
C GLU A 176 -3.98 -2.75 0.86
N VAL A 177 -3.05 -2.34 -0.01
CA VAL A 177 -1.70 -1.91 0.40
C VAL A 177 -1.76 -0.59 1.18
N ASN A 178 -2.60 0.36 0.76
CA ASN A 178 -2.80 1.63 1.46
C ASN A 178 -3.38 1.42 2.87
N ASP A 179 -4.37 0.53 3.02
CA ASP A 179 -4.91 0.16 4.33
C ASP A 179 -3.82 -0.40 5.24
N LEU A 180 -3.07 -1.41 4.76
CA LEU A 180 -1.96 -2.00 5.51
C LEU A 180 -0.92 -0.94 5.90
N ARG A 181 -0.52 -0.08 4.96
CA ARG A 181 0.44 1.00 5.17
C ARG A 181 -0.05 1.97 6.26
N ASN A 182 -1.32 2.34 6.25
CA ASN A 182 -1.89 3.24 7.26
C ASN A 182 -1.92 2.59 8.64
N ARG A 183 -2.33 1.33 8.73
CA ARG A 183 -2.29 0.56 9.99
C ARG A 183 -0.89 0.50 10.56
N ILE A 184 0.13 0.25 9.73
CA ILE A 184 1.52 0.25 10.21
C ILE A 184 1.95 1.65 10.68
N CYS A 185 1.63 2.72 9.95
CA CYS A 185 1.92 4.10 10.37
C CYS A 185 1.24 4.51 11.68
N HIS A 186 0.04 3.99 11.95
CA HIS A 186 -0.66 4.21 13.21
C HIS A 186 -0.22 3.25 14.32
N HIS A 187 0.80 2.41 14.05
CA HIS A 187 1.30 1.37 14.95
C HIS A 187 0.23 0.39 15.41
N GLU A 188 -0.73 0.11 14.52
CA GLU A 188 -1.80 -0.83 14.77
C GLU A 188 -1.30 -2.29 14.65
N PRO A 189 -1.99 -3.24 15.31
CA PRO A 189 -1.72 -4.66 15.11
C PRO A 189 -2.10 -5.10 13.69
N ILE A 190 -1.22 -5.79 12.99
CA ILE A 190 -1.41 -6.30 11.63
C ILE A 190 -1.37 -7.84 11.54
N PHE A 191 -1.11 -8.52 12.66
CA PHE A 191 -1.03 -9.99 12.74
C PHE A 191 -2.34 -10.72 12.38
N LYS A 192 -3.49 -10.02 12.37
CA LYS A 192 -4.79 -10.58 11.94
C LYS A 192 -5.01 -10.53 10.43
N SER A 193 -4.17 -9.80 9.71
CA SER A 193 -4.28 -9.64 8.25
C SER A 193 -3.60 -10.80 7.53
N ASN A 194 -4.03 -11.09 6.29
CA ASN A 194 -3.33 -12.07 5.45
C ASN A 194 -2.08 -11.44 4.80
N LEU A 195 -1.05 -11.22 5.62
CA LEU A 195 0.17 -10.50 5.23
C LEU A 195 0.90 -11.19 4.07
N ARG A 196 0.94 -12.53 4.03
CA ARG A 196 1.55 -13.29 2.93
C ARG A 196 0.86 -12.99 1.61
N VAL A 197 -0.48 -12.95 1.59
CA VAL A 197 -1.25 -12.62 0.39
C VAL A 197 -1.01 -11.18 -0.06
N ILE A 198 -1.02 -10.20 0.86
CA ILE A 198 -0.77 -8.80 0.51
C ILE A 198 0.65 -8.63 -0.06
N TYR A 199 1.65 -9.27 0.56
CA TYR A 199 3.02 -9.27 0.06
C TYR A 199 3.14 -9.84 -1.36
N ILE A 200 2.51 -10.99 -1.63
CA ILE A 200 2.48 -11.58 -2.98
C ILE A 200 1.79 -10.65 -3.98
N LYS A 201 0.70 -9.97 -3.57
CA LYS A 201 0.01 -8.98 -4.41
C LYS A 201 0.88 -7.76 -4.71
N MET A 202 1.65 -7.26 -3.74
CA MET A 202 2.64 -6.18 -3.97
C MET A 202 3.70 -6.60 -4.99
N LEU A 203 4.26 -7.81 -4.84
CA LEU A 203 5.22 -8.37 -5.78
C LEU A 203 4.62 -8.58 -7.17
N PHE A 204 3.37 -9.03 -7.27
CA PHE A 204 2.65 -9.14 -8.53
C PHE A 204 2.61 -7.79 -9.24
N VAL A 205 2.18 -6.73 -8.55
CA VAL A 205 2.12 -5.38 -9.14
C VAL A 205 3.51 -4.90 -9.55
N LEU A 206 4.51 -5.00 -8.67
CA LEU A 206 5.88 -4.59 -8.97
C LEU A 206 6.40 -5.28 -10.23
N LYS A 207 6.14 -6.57 -10.42
CA LYS A 207 6.54 -7.33 -11.61
C LYS A 207 6.01 -6.71 -12.90
N TYR A 208 4.77 -6.20 -12.90
CA TYR A 208 4.17 -5.58 -14.08
C TYR A 208 4.52 -4.11 -14.23
N LEU A 209 4.81 -3.38 -13.14
CA LEU A 209 5.26 -2.01 -13.21
C LEU A 209 6.72 -1.93 -13.66
N ASP A 210 7.61 -2.68 -13.00
CA ASP A 210 9.06 -2.68 -13.25
C ASP A 210 9.73 -4.01 -12.80
N ALA A 211 10.23 -4.78 -13.76
CA ALA A 211 10.85 -6.08 -13.49
C ALA A 211 12.14 -6.00 -12.67
N ASN A 212 12.88 -4.89 -12.72
CA ASN A 212 14.11 -4.71 -11.95
C ASN A 212 13.78 -4.41 -10.49
N VAL A 213 12.80 -3.52 -10.25
CA VAL A 213 12.35 -3.25 -8.86
C VAL A 213 11.71 -4.49 -8.24
N TYR A 214 10.99 -5.31 -9.01
CA TYR A 214 10.49 -6.60 -8.55
C TYR A 214 11.61 -7.53 -8.06
N LYS A 215 12.72 -7.63 -8.81
CA LYS A 215 13.89 -8.43 -8.41
C LYS A 215 14.51 -7.88 -7.13
N LEU A 216 14.75 -6.57 -7.09
CA LEU A 216 15.28 -5.90 -5.90
C LEU A 216 14.40 -6.13 -4.67
N ALA A 217 13.07 -5.99 -4.80
CA ALA A 217 12.14 -6.22 -3.71
C ALA A 217 12.23 -7.65 -3.15
N LYS A 218 12.47 -8.65 -4.01
CA LYS A 218 12.68 -10.04 -3.58
C LYS A 218 14.04 -10.27 -2.92
N GLU A 219 15.05 -9.50 -3.28
CA GLU A 219 16.41 -9.63 -2.74
C GLU A 219 16.53 -9.04 -1.33
N ILE A 220 15.85 -7.91 -1.07
CA ILE A 220 16.00 -7.18 0.20
C ILE A 220 14.96 -7.54 1.26
N GLU A 221 13.88 -8.22 0.88
CA GLU A 221 12.76 -8.45 1.79
C GLU A 221 13.12 -9.38 2.96
N ARG A 222 12.59 -9.03 4.14
CA ARG A 222 12.67 -9.85 5.37
C ARG A 222 11.31 -10.45 5.75
N VAL A 223 10.28 -10.25 4.92
CA VAL A 223 8.88 -10.58 5.18
C VAL A 223 8.71 -12.09 5.31
N ASN A 224 9.25 -12.89 4.39
CA ASN A 224 9.09 -14.34 4.40
C ASN A 224 9.70 -14.99 5.65
N ALA A 225 10.92 -14.58 6.04
CA ALA A 225 11.58 -15.09 7.23
C ALA A 225 10.78 -14.78 8.51
N LEU A 226 10.23 -13.56 8.61
CA LEU A 226 9.42 -13.15 9.75
C LEU A 226 8.05 -13.85 9.78
N LEU A 227 7.40 -14.07 8.63
CA LEU A 227 6.15 -14.84 8.58
C LEU A 227 6.38 -16.28 9.05
N LYS A 228 7.48 -16.91 8.63
CA LYS A 228 7.85 -18.25 9.11
C LYS A 228 8.09 -18.24 10.63
N LYS A 229 8.81 -17.25 11.15
CA LYS A 229 9.02 -17.09 12.60
C LYS A 229 7.70 -17.00 13.39
N PHE A 230 6.68 -16.34 12.84
CA PHE A 230 5.36 -16.28 13.48
C PHE A 230 4.69 -17.64 13.55
N GLU A 231 4.72 -18.38 12.43
CA GLU A 231 4.23 -19.75 12.35
C GLU A 231 4.96 -20.63 13.39
N ASP A 232 6.29 -20.57 13.45
CA ASP A 232 7.09 -21.46 14.30
C ASP A 232 7.04 -21.13 15.81
N GLU A 233 6.97 -19.85 16.20
CA GLU A 233 7.17 -19.41 17.60
C GLU A 233 5.93 -18.83 18.29
N ILE A 234 4.88 -18.47 17.55
CA ILE A 234 3.75 -17.69 18.09
C ILE A 234 2.38 -18.30 17.77
N ALA A 235 2.22 -18.93 16.60
CA ALA A 235 0.94 -19.52 16.17
C ALA A 235 0.61 -20.86 16.85
N TYR A 236 1.56 -21.45 17.59
CA TYR A 236 1.45 -22.69 18.36
C TYR A 236 1.85 -22.45 19.82
#